data_AF-A0A3D5CSP1-F1
#
_entry.id   AF-A0A3D5CSP1-F1
#
_cell.length_a   1.000
_cell.length_b   1.000
_cell.length_c   1.000
_cell.angle_alpha   90.00
_cell.angle_beta   90.00
_cell.angle_gamma   90.00
#
_symmetry.space_group_name_H-M   'P 1'
#
loop_
_entity.id
_entity.type
_entity.pdbx_description
1 polymer ?
#
loop_
_entity_poly.entity_id
_entity_poly.type
_entity_poly.pdbx_seq_one_letter_code
_entity_poly.pdbx_strand_id
1 'polypeptide(L)'
;KYGGGICEKHWPMDEHRYHADPRAVYFVRMFSAISYDKITGINLKDETKATIRQLIDQLYEEYVGIHLKSKKFIDQMKSWEHVLKKPDPEGESASENQKNE
;
A
#
# COMPACT_ATOMS: atom_id res chain seq x y z
N LYS A 1 24.99 -10.84 2.10
CA LYS A 1 26.00 -10.11 1.27
C LYS A 1 25.19 -9.49 0.15
N TYR A 2 25.13 -8.15 0.09
CA TYR A 2 24.08 -7.33 -0.56
C TYR A 2 22.71 -7.50 0.10
N GLY A 3 22.18 -6.44 0.69
CA GLY A 3 20.89 -6.42 1.43
C GLY A 3 20.12 -5.12 1.19
N GLY A 4 20.41 -4.46 0.07
CA GLY A 4 19.90 -3.15 -0.29
C GLY A 4 20.10 -2.89 -1.78
N GLY A 5 19.70 -1.70 -2.25
CA GLY A 5 19.80 -1.36 -3.67
C GLY A 5 21.25 -1.35 -4.18
N ILE A 6 21.48 -2.05 -5.28
CA ILE A 6 22.76 -2.06 -6.01
C ILE A 6 22.64 -1.20 -7.28
N CYS A 7 23.70 -0.47 -7.62
CA CYS A 7 23.73 0.32 -8.85
C CYS A 7 23.96 -0.58 -10.08
N GLU A 8 23.70 -0.04 -11.26
CA GLU A 8 23.76 -0.79 -12.53
C GLU A 8 25.10 -1.47 -12.77
N LYS A 9 26.20 -0.79 -12.42
CA LYS A 9 27.58 -1.31 -12.52
C LYS A 9 27.79 -2.57 -11.67
N HIS A 10 27.00 -2.75 -10.62
CA HIS A 10 27.12 -3.86 -9.68
C HIS A 10 25.99 -4.90 -9.83
N TRP A 11 25.08 -4.75 -10.80
CA TRP A 11 24.09 -5.79 -11.10
C TRP A 11 24.69 -7.19 -11.32
N PRO A 12 25.86 -7.37 -11.97
CA PRO A 12 26.45 -8.68 -12.13
C PRO A 12 26.89 -9.35 -10.81
N MET A 13 26.94 -8.60 -9.70
CA MET A 13 27.31 -9.14 -8.39
C MET A 13 26.15 -9.86 -7.68
N ASP A 14 24.94 -9.74 -8.22
CA ASP A 14 23.74 -10.40 -7.72
C ASP A 14 22.83 -10.83 -8.89
N GLU A 15 22.99 -12.09 -9.30
CA GLU A 15 22.18 -12.72 -10.36
C GLU A 15 20.71 -12.89 -9.96
N HIS A 16 20.40 -12.90 -8.66
CA HIS A 16 19.05 -13.11 -8.12
C HIS A 16 18.40 -11.80 -7.64
N ARG A 17 18.94 -10.64 -8.06
CA ARG A 17 18.39 -9.33 -7.70
C ARG A 17 16.92 -9.24 -8.10
N TYR A 18 16.11 -8.54 -7.31
CA TYR A 18 14.66 -8.44 -7.53
C TYR A 18 14.21 -7.70 -8.82
N HIS A 19 15.09 -6.94 -9.49
CA HIS A 19 14.72 -6.10 -10.64
C HIS A 19 13.54 -5.14 -10.37
N ALA A 20 13.50 -4.55 -9.18
CA ALA A 20 12.44 -3.64 -8.74
C ALA A 20 12.18 -2.47 -9.71
N ASP A 21 10.90 -2.07 -9.84
CA ASP A 21 10.53 -0.82 -10.51
C ASP A 21 11.19 0.38 -9.78
N PRO A 22 12.00 1.21 -10.47
CA PRO A 22 12.67 2.36 -9.85
C PRO A 22 11.70 3.33 -9.16
N ARG A 23 10.49 3.49 -9.68
CA ARG A 23 9.43 4.34 -9.09
C ARG A 23 9.00 3.79 -7.74
N ALA A 24 8.79 2.47 -7.65
CA ALA A 24 8.41 1.83 -6.40
C ALA A 24 9.52 1.97 -5.34
N VAL A 25 10.79 1.75 -5.74
CA VAL A 25 11.95 1.93 -4.85
C VAL A 25 12.03 3.37 -4.33
N TYR A 26 11.83 4.36 -5.21
CA TYR A 26 11.81 5.76 -4.82
C TYR A 26 10.74 6.06 -3.78
N PHE A 27 9.49 5.66 -4.05
CA PHE A 27 8.37 5.93 -3.15
C PHE A 27 8.51 5.21 -1.80
N VAL A 28 8.93 3.94 -1.79
CA VAL A 28 9.13 3.20 -0.53
C VAL A 28 10.20 3.87 0.33
N ARG A 29 11.32 4.30 -0.26
CA ARG A 29 12.36 5.04 0.48
C ARG A 29 11.87 6.38 1.01
N MET A 30 11.09 7.09 0.20
CA MET A 30 10.50 8.39 0.59
C MET A 30 9.51 8.20 1.74
N PHE A 31 8.58 7.26 1.62
CA PHE A 31 7.57 6.98 2.65
C PHE A 31 8.16 6.41 3.94
N SER A 32 9.28 5.66 3.88
CA SER A 32 9.96 5.21 5.10
C SER A 32 10.60 6.35 5.91
N ALA A 33 10.84 7.51 5.28
CA ALA A 33 11.48 8.66 5.91
C ALA A 33 10.47 9.76 6.33
N ILE A 34 9.24 9.72 5.82
CA ILE A 34 8.20 10.70 6.13
C ILE A 34 7.45 10.28 7.40
N SER A 35 7.30 11.21 8.33
CA SER A 35 6.47 11.01 9.52
C SER A 35 4.98 11.18 9.19
N TYR A 36 4.13 10.34 9.78
CA TYR A 36 2.70 10.28 9.42
C TYR A 36 1.94 11.59 9.63
N ASP A 37 2.34 12.40 10.61
CA ASP A 37 1.80 13.73 10.91
C ASP A 37 1.97 14.72 9.75
N LYS A 38 2.92 14.47 8.84
CA LYS A 38 3.20 15.32 7.67
C LYS A 38 2.43 14.88 6.43
N ILE A 39 1.70 13.78 6.48
CA ILE A 39 0.95 13.24 5.34
C ILE A 39 -0.46 13.85 5.36
N THR A 40 -0.67 14.87 4.52
CA THR A 40 -2.00 15.50 4.35
C THR A 40 -2.90 14.75 3.37
N GLY A 41 -2.30 14.03 2.42
CA GLY A 41 -3.01 13.21 1.45
C GLY A 41 -2.03 12.51 0.50
N ILE A 42 -2.42 11.33 0.00
CA ILE A 42 -1.62 10.56 -0.96
C ILE A 42 -2.47 10.36 -2.21
N ASN A 43 -2.05 10.97 -3.32
CA ASN A 43 -2.65 10.74 -4.63
C ASN A 43 -1.62 10.08 -5.56
N LEU A 44 -1.79 8.79 -5.82
CA LEU A 44 -0.94 7.99 -6.68
C LEU A 44 -1.82 7.23 -7.68
N LYS A 45 -1.26 6.94 -8.86
CA LYS A 45 -1.87 6.03 -9.82
C LYS A 45 -1.97 4.63 -9.21
N ASP A 46 -3.01 3.88 -9.55
CA ASP A 46 -3.22 2.54 -9.00
C ASP A 46 -2.13 1.55 -9.42
N GLU A 47 -1.55 1.71 -10.62
CA GLU A 47 -0.36 0.98 -11.06
C GLU A 47 0.81 1.19 -10.09
N THR A 48 1.07 2.43 -9.69
CA THR A 48 2.17 2.76 -8.76
C THR A 48 1.89 2.21 -7.36
N LYS A 49 0.63 2.26 -6.89
CA LYS A 49 0.25 1.62 -5.63
C LYS A 49 0.48 0.10 -5.68
N ALA A 50 0.19 -0.53 -6.81
CA ALA A 50 0.38 -1.97 -7.00
C ALA A 50 1.86 -2.36 -6.99
N THR A 51 2.73 -1.62 -7.69
CA THR A 51 4.18 -1.91 -7.71
C THR A 51 4.83 -1.65 -6.35
N ILE A 52 4.42 -0.62 -5.62
CA ILE A 52 4.83 -0.39 -4.23
C ILE A 52 4.43 -1.57 -3.34
N ARG A 53 3.19 -2.06 -3.47
CA ARG A 53 2.71 -3.21 -2.70
C ARG A 53 3.53 -4.46 -2.98
N GLN A 54 3.76 -4.78 -4.26
CA GLN A 54 4.56 -5.94 -4.66
C GLN A 54 5.98 -5.88 -4.09
N LEU A 55 6.63 -4.72 -4.15
CA LEU A 55 7.95 -4.52 -3.57
C LEU A 55 7.97 -4.78 -2.05
N ILE A 56 6.98 -4.27 -1.33
CA ILE A 56 6.86 -4.48 0.12
C ILE A 56 6.60 -5.96 0.45
N ASP A 57 5.68 -6.62 -0.28
CA ASP A 57 5.37 -8.04 -0.05
C ASP A 57 6.60 -8.92 -0.26
N GLN A 58 7.38 -8.67 -1.31
CA GLN A 58 8.64 -9.39 -1.60
C GLN A 58 9.70 -9.15 -0.53
N LEU A 59 9.81 -7.94 0.01
CA LEU A 59 10.69 -7.66 1.14
C LEU A 59 10.30 -8.48 2.38
N TYR A 60 9.00 -8.59 2.69
CA TYR A 60 8.56 -9.39 3.84
C TYR A 60 8.75 -10.89 3.61
N GLU A 61 8.49 -11.39 2.41
CA GLU A 61 8.67 -12.80 2.06
C GLU A 61 10.15 -13.22 2.18
N GLU A 62 11.06 -12.46 1.56
CA GLU A 62 12.49 -12.80 1.50
C GLU A 62 13.23 -12.56 2.83
N TYR A 63 12.96 -11.46 3.53
CA TYR A 63 13.75 -11.08 4.71
C TYR A 63 13.18 -11.59 6.03
N VAL A 64 11.88 -11.84 6.10
CA VAL A 64 11.24 -12.26 7.36
C VAL A 64 10.90 -13.73 7.32
N GLY A 65 10.60 -14.31 6.15
CA GLY A 65 10.21 -15.72 6.01
C GLY A 65 8.92 -16.07 6.75
N ILE A 66 8.14 -15.07 7.15
CA ILE A 66 6.90 -15.24 7.94
C ILE A 66 5.75 -14.63 7.16
N HIS A 67 4.69 -15.43 6.95
CA HIS A 67 3.40 -14.91 6.51
C HIS A 67 2.73 -14.15 7.66
N LEU A 68 2.89 -12.83 7.69
CA LEU A 68 2.24 -11.99 8.70
C LEU A 68 0.71 -12.17 8.65
N LYS A 69 0.08 -12.52 9.78
CA LYS A 69 -1.39 -12.57 9.90
C LYS A 69 -2.03 -11.24 9.47
N SER A 70 -1.36 -10.13 9.77
CA SER A 70 -1.74 -8.78 9.37
C SER A 70 -1.75 -8.58 7.85
N LYS A 71 -0.97 -9.34 7.07
CA LYS A 71 -0.98 -9.23 5.60
C LYS A 71 -2.36 -9.51 5.03
N LYS A 72 -3.00 -10.59 5.51
CA LYS A 72 -4.36 -10.97 5.08
C LYS A 72 -5.38 -9.87 5.40
N PHE A 73 -5.23 -9.24 6.55
CA PHE A 73 -6.06 -8.08 6.92
C PHE A 73 -5.86 -6.91 5.95
N ILE A 74 -4.60 -6.52 5.67
CA ILE A 74 -4.29 -5.44 4.72
C ILE A 74 -4.77 -5.79 3.29
N ASP A 75 -4.65 -7.04 2.87
CA ASP A 75 -5.16 -7.51 1.57
C ASP A 75 -6.69 -7.35 1.48
N GLN A 76 -7.41 -7.59 2.59
CA GLN A 76 -8.85 -7.43 2.68
C GLN A 76 -9.31 -5.97 2.80
N MET A 77 -8.45 -5.04 3.21
CA MET A 77 -8.84 -3.62 3.36
C MET A 77 -9.39 -3.01 2.07
N LYS A 78 -8.95 -3.48 0.89
CA LYS A 78 -9.51 -3.03 -0.39
C LYS A 78 -11.01 -3.30 -0.51
N SER A 79 -11.50 -4.42 0.02
CA SER A 79 -12.94 -4.72 -0.03
C SER A 79 -13.73 -3.91 0.99
N TRP A 80 -13.08 -3.42 2.06
CA TRP A 80 -13.70 -2.64 3.12
C TRP A 80 -13.75 -1.14 2.86
N GLU A 81 -13.32 -0.68 1.68
CA GLU A 81 -13.37 0.74 1.32
C GLU A 81 -14.76 1.35 1.56
N HIS A 82 -15.83 0.59 1.28
CA HIS A 82 -17.22 1.00 1.50
C HIS A 82 -17.60 1.14 2.98
N VAL A 83 -16.94 0.41 3.90
CA VAL A 83 -17.19 0.46 5.35
C VAL A 83 -16.49 1.67 5.97
N LEU A 84 -15.38 2.12 5.37
CA LEU A 84 -14.56 3.23 5.88
C LEU A 84 -14.99 4.60 5.33
N LYS A 85 -15.78 4.64 4.26
CA LYS A 85 -16.39 5.88 3.77
C LYS A 85 -17.35 6.39 4.85
N LYS A 86 -17.03 7.56 5.41
CA LYS A 86 -17.99 8.29 6.25
C LYS A 86 -19.23 8.57 5.40
N PRO A 87 -20.44 8.46 5.96
CA PRO A 87 -21.63 8.91 5.25
C PRO A 87 -21.44 10.37 4.88
N ASP A 88 -21.78 10.72 3.64
CA ASP A 88 -21.76 12.10 3.17
C ASP A 88 -22.63 12.96 4.11
N PRO A 89 -22.23 14.20 4.44
CA PRO A 89 -22.99 15.07 5.34
C PRO A 89 -24.31 15.59 4.73
N GLU A 90 -24.83 14.99 3.66
CA GLU A 90 -26.07 15.38 2.97
C GLU A 90 -27.13 14.27 3.03
N GLY A 91 -27.43 13.79 4.25
CA GLY A 91 -28.38 12.69 4.46
C GLY A 91 -29.25 12.77 5.72
N GLU A 92 -29.25 13.90 6.45
CA GLU A 92 -30.25 14.17 7.49
C GLU A 92 -31.37 15.05 6.94
N SER A 93 -32.21 14.47 6.07
CA SER A 93 -33.60 14.88 5.97
C SER A 93 -34.46 13.71 5.47
N ALA A 94 -35.59 13.51 6.15
CA ALA A 94 -36.64 12.51 5.93
C ALA A 94 -36.43 11.15 6.61
N SER A 95 -36.54 11.16 7.95
CA SER A 95 -37.37 10.16 8.61
C SER A 95 -38.85 10.44 8.31
N GLU A 96 -39.63 9.36 8.27
CA GLU A 96 -41.08 9.27 8.49
C GLU A 96 -42.05 9.32 7.29
N ASN A 97 -42.98 8.35 7.35
CA ASN A 97 -44.19 8.08 6.58
C ASN A 97 -43.96 7.33 5.25
N GLN A 98 -44.47 6.11 5.04
CA GLN A 98 -45.86 5.69 5.27
C GLN A 98 -45.98 4.20 5.65
N LYS A 99 -46.57 3.92 6.82
CA LYS A 99 -47.58 2.86 6.99
C LYS A 99 -48.94 3.48 6.62
N ASN A 100 -49.87 2.64 6.17
CA ASN A 100 -51.26 2.89 5.73
C ASN A 100 -51.31 3.28 4.23
N GLU A 101 -52.00 2.56 3.35
CA GLU A 101 -53.30 1.88 3.42
C GLU A 101 -53.34 0.65 2.48
#